data_AF-A0A943DDH1-F1
#
_entry.id   AF-A0A943DDH1-F1
#
_cell.length_a   1.000
_cell.length_b   1.000
_cell.length_c   1.000
_cell.angle_alpha   90.00
_cell.angle_beta   90.00
_cell.angle_gamma   90.00
#
_symmetry.space_group_name_H-M   'P 1'
#
loop_
_entity.id
_entity.type
_entity.pdbx_description
1 polymer ?
#
loop_
_entity_poly.entity_id
_entity_poly.type
_entity_poly.pdbx_seq_one_letter_code
_entity_poly.pdbx_strand_id
1 'polypeptide(L)' 'MALFKTTKNVFFQDLDITVLESDVVELDDATANDLINKLADVFPGEIVLIEVTEAGEQKPKRSRKKKVETETTETEEVEA' A
#
# COMPACT_ATOMS: atom_id res chain seq x y z
N MET A 1 -12.90 1.38 -5.60
CA MET A 1 -12.06 0.28 -6.10
C MET A 1 -10.62 0.74 -6.17
N ALA A 2 -9.71 -0.04 -5.59
CA ALA A 2 -8.28 0.18 -5.56
C ALA A 2 -7.57 -1.07 -6.08
N LEU A 3 -6.39 -0.88 -6.68
CA LEU A 3 -5.59 -1.97 -7.22
C LEU A 3 -4.67 -2.50 -6.11
N PHE A 4 -4.60 -3.82 -5.96
CA PHE A 4 -3.72 -4.48 -5.01
C PHE A 4 -2.86 -5.49 -5.74
N LYS A 5 -1.55 -5.38 -5.54
CA LYS A 5 -0.58 -6.37 -6.01
C LYS A 5 -0.41 -7.44 -4.95
N THR A 6 -0.51 -8.69 -5.37
CA THR A 6 -0.38 -9.85 -4.48
C THR A 6 1.07 -10.31 -4.47
N THR A 7 1.63 -10.63 -3.30
CA THR A 7 3.02 -11.10 -3.17
C THR A 7 3.14 -12.60 -3.01
N LYS A 8 2.00 -13.30 -2.94
CA LYS A 8 1.89 -14.75 -2.82
C LYS A 8 0.76 -15.24 -3.72
N ASN A 9 0.76 -16.54 -4.00
CA ASN A 9 -0.37 -17.18 -4.65
C ASN A 9 -1.52 -17.30 -3.64
N VAL A 10 -2.64 -16.63 -3.91
CA VAL A 10 -3.81 -16.58 -3.03
C VAL A 10 -5.05 -16.98 -3.81
N PHE A 11 -5.84 -17.89 -3.26
CA PHE A 11 -7.17 -18.20 -3.75
C PHE A 11 -8.22 -17.58 -2.82
N PHE A 12 -8.99 -16.64 -3.32
CA PHE A 12 -10.07 -15.98 -2.58
C PHE A 12 -11.36 -16.78 -2.75
N GLN A 13 -11.62 -17.70 -1.82
CA GLN A 13 -12.82 -18.56 -1.85
C GLN A 13 -14.12 -17.77 -1.93
N ASP A 14 -14.23 -16.67 -1.17
CA ASP A 14 -15.41 -15.81 -1.14
C ASP A 14 -15.72 -15.13 -2.50
N LEU A 15 -14.69 -15.01 -3.35
CA LEU A 15 -14.77 -14.36 -4.66
C LEU A 15 -14.65 -15.35 -5.83
N ASP A 16 -14.33 -16.61 -5.56
CA ASP A 16 -14.00 -17.65 -6.54
C ASP A 16 -12.94 -17.18 -7.58
N ILE A 17 -11.94 -16.42 -7.10
CA ILE A 17 -10.83 -15.94 -7.93
C ILE A 17 -9.50 -16.48 -7.41
N THR A 18 -8.63 -16.87 -8.34
CA THR A 18 -7.24 -17.23 -8.07
C THR A 18 -6.34 -16.11 -8.51
N VAL A 19 -5.50 -15.63 -7.60
CA VAL A 19 -4.56 -14.53 -7.84
C VAL A 19 -3.16 -15.05 -7.61
N LEU A 20 -2.31 -14.89 -8.62
CA LEU A 20 -0.94 -15.36 -8.56
C LEU A 20 -0.02 -14.31 -7.95
N GLU A 21 1.16 -14.74 -7.53
CA GLU A 21 2.22 -13.86 -7.10
C GLU A 21 2.54 -12.82 -8.20
N SER A 22 2.69 -11.58 -7.78
CA SER A 22 2.85 -10.38 -8.62
C SER A 22 1.65 -9.97 -9.46
N ASP A 23 0.53 -10.69 -9.37
CA ASP A 23 -0.70 -10.32 -10.07
C ASP A 23 -1.40 -9.15 -9.37
N VAL A 24 -2.11 -8.33 -10.15
CA VAL A 24 -2.78 -7.11 -9.66
C VAL A 24 -4.27 -7.30 -9.78
N VAL A 25 -4.96 -7.18 -8.65
CA VAL A 25 -6.42 -7.30 -8.55
C VAL A 25 -7.07 -6.00 -8.14
N GLU A 26 -8.22 -5.73 -8.72
CA GLU A 26 -9.06 -4.60 -8.35
C GLU A 26 -10.04 -5.02 -7.27
N LEU A 27 -9.97 -4.38 -6.10
CA LEU A 27 -10.81 -4.68 -4.95
C LEU A 27 -11.34 -3.39 -4.33
N ASP A 28 -12.53 -3.46 -3.75
CA ASP A 28 -13.05 -2.38 -2.91
C ASP A 28 -12.33 -2.31 -1.56
N ASP A 29 -12.26 -1.12 -0.97
CA ASP A 29 -11.58 -0.89 0.31
C ASP A 29 -12.12 -1.80 1.42
N ALA A 30 -13.43 -2.05 1.45
CA ALA A 30 -14.06 -2.94 2.44
C ALA A 30 -13.57 -4.38 2.29
N THR A 31 -13.60 -4.91 1.07
CA THR A 31 -13.16 -6.27 0.74
C THR A 31 -11.65 -6.42 0.96
N ALA A 32 -10.85 -5.44 0.54
CA ALA A 32 -9.41 -5.46 0.73
C ALA A 32 -9.03 -5.49 2.23
N ASN A 33 -9.69 -4.70 3.09
CA ASN A 33 -9.43 -4.75 4.52
C ASN A 33 -9.77 -6.12 5.13
N ASP A 34 -10.90 -6.72 4.73
CA ASP A 34 -11.28 -8.06 5.20
C ASP A 34 -10.25 -9.12 4.80
N LEU A 35 -9.80 -9.07 3.54
CA LEU A 35 -8.78 -9.97 3.01
C LEU A 35 -7.42 -9.76 3.68
N ILE A 36 -6.99 -8.52 3.92
CA ILE A 36 -5.74 -8.21 4.63
C ILE A 36 -5.77 -8.82 6.04
N ASN A 37 -6.89 -8.73 6.75
CA ASN A 37 -7.04 -9.34 8.08
C ASN A 37 -6.95 -10.88 8.01
N LYS A 38 -7.71 -11.52 7.11
CA LYS A 38 -7.66 -12.97 6.90
C LYS A 38 -6.26 -13.46 6.52
N LEU A 39 -5.56 -12.70 5.67
CA LEU A 39 -4.22 -13.03 5.22
C LEU A 39 -3.16 -12.83 6.32
N ALA A 40 -3.38 -11.92 7.28
CA ALA A 40 -2.47 -11.74 8.41
C ALA A 40 -2.44 -12.96 9.34
N ASP A 41 -3.57 -13.68 9.48
CA ASP A 41 -3.63 -14.95 10.23
C ASP A 41 -2.91 -16.09 9.50
N VAL A 42 -2.99 -16.15 8.18
CA VAL A 42 -2.36 -17.21 7.36
C VAL A 42 -0.87 -16.96 7.13
N PHE A 43 -0.50 -15.70 6.90
CA PHE A 43 0.87 -15.25 6.61
C PHE A 43 1.33 -14.22 7.66
N PRO A 44 1.63 -14.67 8.90
CA PRO A 44 2.02 -13.77 9.97
C PRO A 44 3.34 -13.05 9.63
N GLY A 45 3.30 -11.72 9.65
CA GLY A 45 4.47 -10.86 9.41
C GLY A 45 4.81 -10.61 7.94
N GLU A 46 4.03 -11.14 6.99
CA GLU A 46 4.17 -10.85 5.56
C GLU A 46 3.02 -9.96 5.06
N ILE A 47 3.32 -9.07 4.11
CA ILE A 47 2.30 -8.22 3.45
C ILE A 47 1.92 -8.90 2.14
N VAL A 48 0.76 -9.56 2.14
CA VAL A 48 0.28 -10.34 0.98
C VAL A 48 -0.39 -9.46 -0.07
N LEU A 49 -1.10 -8.41 0.34
CA LEU A 49 -1.76 -7.44 -0.55
C LEU A 49 -1.13 -6.06 -0.39
N ILE A 50 -0.62 -5.50 -1.48
CA ILE A 50 0.01 -4.17 -1.52
C ILE A 50 -0.82 -3.26 -2.41
N GLU A 51 -1.36 -2.18 -1.84
CA GLU A 51 -2.10 -1.15 -2.59
C GLU A 51 -1.19 -0.50 -3.65
N VAL A 52 -1.56 -0.63 -4.93
CA VAL A 52 -0.91 -0.03 -6.09
C VAL A 52 -1.63 1.27 -6.39
N THR A 53 -1.00 2.40 -6.06
CA THR A 53 -1.47 3.70 -6.54
C THR A 53 -0.82 3.98 -7.90
N GLU A 54 -1.59 4.52 -8.84
CA GLU A 54 -1.21 4.79 -10.25
C GLU A 54 0.08 5.65 -10.39
N ALA A 55 0.55 6.27 -9.30
CA ALA A 55 1.79 7.04 -9.21
C ALA A 55 3.05 6.25 -8.79
N GLY A 56 2.99 4.92 -8.63
CA GLY A 56 4.18 4.10 -8.33
C GLY A 56 4.76 4.29 -6.93
N GLU A 57 4.03 4.94 -6.01
CA GLU A 57 4.42 5.04 -4.60
C GLU A 57 3.74 3.93 -3.79
N GLN A 58 4.51 2.90 -3.42
CA GLN A 58 4.18 2.02 -2.30
C GLN A 58 4.07 2.89 -1.05
N LYS A 59 2.86 3.16 -0.58
CA LYS A 59 2.67 3.65 0.78
C LYS A 59 2.62 2.45 1.73
N PRO A 60 3.69 2.14 2.48
CA PRO A 60 3.49 1.37 3.69
C PRO A 60 2.63 2.24 4.60
N LYS A 61 1.38 1.81 4.85
CA LYS A 61 0.53 2.36 5.91
C LYS A 61 1.18 2.00 7.26
N ARG A 62 2.25 2.73 7.64
CA ARG A 62 2.75 2.78 9.01
C ARG A 62 3.00 4.24 9.39
N SER A 63 2.02 4.76 10.11
CA SER A 63 1.89 6.11 10.65
C SER A 63 3.22 6.70 11.14
N ARG A 64 3.79 7.64 10.37
CA ARG A 64 4.91 8.45 10.82
C ARG A 64 4.37 9.79 11.29
N LYS A 65 4.18 9.94 12.61
CA LYS A 65 4.08 11.27 13.22
C LYS A 65 5.42 11.97 12.98
N LYS A 66 5.46 12.97 12.12
CA LYS A 66 6.53 13.97 12.11
C LYS A 66 5.89 15.34 11.95
N LYS A 67 5.90 16.11 13.04
CA LYS A 67 5.63 17.55 12.98
C LYS A 67 6.74 18.17 12.14
N VAL A 68 6.34 18.89 11.09
CA VAL A 68 7.23 19.70 10.26
C VAL A 68 7.54 20.97 11.06
N GLU A 69 8.82 21.14 11.37
CA GLU A 69 9.42 22.40 11.81
C GLU A 69 10.44 22.74 10.73
N THR A 70 10.17 23.76 9.90
CA THR A 70 11.16 24.53 9.12
C THR A 70 10.45 25.60 8.29
N GLU A 71 10.32 26.80 8.86
CA GLU A 71 10.37 28.06 8.09
C GLU A 71 11.63 28.79 8.59
N THR A 72 12.70 28.73 7.80
CA THR A 72 13.89 29.56 8.01
C THR A 72 14.45 29.94 6.66
N THR A 73 14.17 31.20 6.30
CA THR A 73 15.10 32.20 5.75
C THR A 73 15.89 31.84 4.48
N GLU A 74 15.42 32.36 3.35
CA GLU A 74 16.29 32.76 2.24
C GLU A 74 16.79 34.19 2.49
N THR A 75 18.07 34.31 2.82
CA THR A 75 18.86 35.55 2.72
C THR A 75 19.56 35.58 1.36
N GLU A 76 19.33 36.67 0.63
CA GLU A 76 20.29 37.52 -0.11
C GLU A 76 21.67 36.93 -0.47
N GLU A 77 22.06 36.95 -1.75
CA GLU A 77 23.32 37.49 -2.37
C GLU A 77 23.11 37.50 -3.92
N VAL A 78 23.07 38.64 -4.63
CA VAL A 78 24.17 39.46 -5.23
C VAL A 78 24.99 38.75 -6.34
N GLU A 79 24.85 39.24 -7.59
CA GLU A 79 25.84 39.38 -8.71
C GLU A 79 25.04 39.51 -10.03
N ALA A 80 25.39 40.30 -11.05
CA ALA A 80 26.54 41.15 -11.39
C ALA A 80 26.10 42.19 -12.43
#